data_AF-A0AB74M0C5-F1
#
_entry.id   AF-A0AB74M0C5-F1
#
_cell.length_a   1.000
_cell.length_b   1.000
_cell.length_c   1.000
_cell.angle_alpha   90.00
_cell.angle_beta   90.00
_cell.angle_gamma   90.00
#
_symmetry.space_group_name_H-M   'P 1'
#
loop_
_entity.id
_entity.type
_entity.pdbx_description
1 polymer ?
#
loop_
_entity_poly.entity_id
_entity_poly.type
_entity_poly.pdbx_seq_one_letter_code
_entity_poly.pdbx_strand_id
1 'polypeptide(L)'
;MSPVQSRAARGLLGWSEADLAAKSGLDAGFVRDFEAGTGDPPSGQVEVLRSALMTAGVAFSEDGSSGVRLTQTGGEGTRLDALTTENDR
;
A
#
# COMPACT_ATOMS: atom_id res chain seq x y z
N MET A 1 -6.64 -10.30 -4.47
CA MET A 1 -5.34 -9.63 -4.74
C MET A 1 -4.26 -10.69 -4.91
N SER A 2 -3.34 -10.57 -5.89
CA SER A 2 -2.24 -11.52 -6.09
C SER A 2 -0.95 -11.14 -5.32
N PRO A 3 -0.03 -12.10 -5.06
CA PRO A 3 1.27 -11.83 -4.42
C PRO A 3 2.11 -10.78 -5.16
N VAL A 4 2.06 -10.80 -6.49
CA VAL A 4 2.77 -9.84 -7.36
C VAL A 4 2.18 -8.44 -7.19
N GLN A 5 0.85 -8.31 -7.11
CA GLN A 5 0.18 -7.04 -6.87
C GLN A 5 0.47 -6.46 -5.49
N SER A 6 0.58 -7.27 -4.44
CA SER A 6 0.99 -6.80 -3.10
C SER A 6 2.39 -6.19 -3.12
N ARG A 7 3.36 -6.88 -3.72
CA ARG A 7 4.73 -6.38 -3.85
C ARG A 7 4.80 -5.09 -4.67
N ALA A 8 4.07 -5.03 -5.79
CA ALA A 8 3.99 -3.82 -6.60
C ALA A 8 3.38 -2.65 -5.80
N ALA A 9 2.30 -2.89 -5.06
CA ALA A 9 1.62 -1.88 -4.25
C ALA A 9 2.52 -1.34 -3.12
N ARG A 10 3.22 -2.23 -2.40
CA ARG A 10 4.23 -1.83 -1.42
C ARG A 10 5.36 -1.02 -2.05
N GLY A 11 5.84 -1.44 -3.23
CA GLY A 11 6.85 -0.70 -3.97
C GLY A 11 6.41 0.72 -4.32
N LEU A 12 5.16 0.90 -4.73
CA LEU A 12 4.59 2.22 -5.01
C LEU A 12 4.44 3.09 -3.76
N LEU A 13 4.12 2.49 -2.61
CA LEU A 13 3.98 3.20 -1.33
C LEU A 13 5.32 3.40 -0.59
N GLY A 14 6.40 2.76 -1.04
CA GLY A 14 7.67 2.72 -0.31
C GLY A 14 7.59 1.95 1.01
N TRP A 15 6.67 0.99 1.13
CA TRP A 15 6.42 0.23 2.37
C TRP A 15 7.24 -1.06 2.44
N SER A 16 7.76 -1.37 3.63
CA SER A 16 8.33 -2.68 3.95
C SER A 16 7.23 -3.70 4.22
N GLU A 17 7.56 -5.00 4.27
CA GLU A 17 6.63 -6.05 4.68
C GLU A 17 6.10 -5.80 6.11
N ALA A 18 6.97 -5.32 7.01
CA ALA A 18 6.60 -4.92 8.36
C ALA A 18 5.65 -3.72 8.42
N ASP A 19 5.82 -2.73 7.52
CA ASP A 19 4.92 -1.59 7.43
C ASP A 19 3.53 -2.03 6.98
N LEU A 20 3.44 -2.88 5.95
CA LEU A 20 2.17 -3.43 5.49
C LEU A 20 1.50 -4.23 6.60
N ALA A 21 2.24 -5.10 7.28
CA ALA A 21 1.76 -5.89 8.41
C ALA A 21 1.20 -5.01 9.54
N ALA A 22 1.93 -3.95 9.93
CA ALA A 22 1.50 -3.01 10.95
C ALA A 22 0.24 -2.23 10.53
N LYS A 23 0.12 -1.84 9.25
CA LYS A 23 -1.04 -1.12 8.71
C LYS A 23 -2.26 -2.01 8.52
N SER A 24 -2.06 -3.30 8.23
CA SER A 24 -3.12 -4.28 8.05
C SER A 24 -3.52 -4.97 9.36
N GLY A 25 -2.73 -4.82 10.43
CA GLY A 25 -2.93 -5.55 11.69
C GLY A 25 -2.65 -7.04 11.59
N LEU A 26 -1.79 -7.45 10.65
CA LEU A 26 -1.40 -8.85 10.42
C LEU A 26 0.06 -9.06 10.83
N ASP A 27 0.49 -10.31 10.84
CA ASP A 27 1.88 -10.66 11.13
C ASP A 27 2.80 -10.43 9.91
N ALA A 28 4.02 -9.95 10.14
CA ALA A 28 4.99 -9.73 9.06
C ALA A 28 5.42 -11.04 8.38
N GLY A 29 5.40 -12.16 9.10
CA GLY A 29 5.61 -13.49 8.55
C GLY A 29 4.49 -13.89 7.59
N PHE A 30 3.24 -13.54 7.90
CA PHE A 30 2.10 -13.78 7.00
C PHE A 30 2.22 -12.99 5.70
N VAL A 31 2.59 -11.70 5.78
CA VAL A 31 2.82 -10.87 4.58
C VAL A 31 3.90 -11.51 3.70
N ARG A 32 5.00 -11.97 4.29
CA ARG A 32 6.09 -12.62 3.54
C ARG A 32 5.66 -13.92 2.88
N ASP A 33 4.93 -14.78 3.60
CA ASP A 33 4.44 -16.06 3.07
C ASP A 33 3.46 -15.84 1.91
N PHE A 34 2.54 -14.88 2.08
CA PHE A 34 1.64 -14.42 1.04
C PHE A 34 2.39 -13.92 -0.20
N GLU A 35 3.39 -13.07 -0.03
CA GLU A 35 4.15 -12.48 -1.15
C GLU A 35 5.08 -13.49 -1.84
N ALA A 36 5.55 -14.50 -1.12
CA ALA A 36 6.27 -15.64 -1.66
C ALA A 36 5.37 -16.57 -2.48
N GLY A 37 4.05 -16.47 -2.34
CA GLY A 37 3.09 -17.40 -2.93
C GLY A 37 3.18 -18.80 -2.29
N THR A 38 3.66 -18.85 -1.05
CA THR A 38 3.72 -20.07 -0.27
C THR A 38 2.41 -20.21 0.50
N GLY A 39 1.80 -21.40 0.46
CA GLY A 39 0.56 -21.68 1.18
C GLY A 39 -0.72 -21.14 0.54
N ASP A 40 -1.84 -21.42 1.23
CA ASP A 40 -3.18 -20.97 0.88
C ASP A 40 -3.65 -19.92 1.91
N PRO A 41 -3.39 -18.62 1.67
CA PRO A 41 -3.76 -17.56 2.59
C PRO A 41 -5.29 -17.49 2.69
N PRO A 42 -5.86 -17.39 3.90
CA PRO A 42 -7.30 -17.27 4.06
C PRO A 42 -7.79 -15.99 3.38
N SER A 43 -8.85 -16.11 2.58
CA SER A 43 -9.40 -15.02 1.77
C SER A 43 -9.67 -13.75 2.57
N GLY A 44 -10.10 -13.88 3.83
CA GLY A 44 -10.30 -12.74 4.74
C GLY A 44 -9.03 -11.93 5.01
N GLN A 45 -7.88 -12.58 5.19
CA GLN A 45 -6.61 -11.86 5.44
C GLN A 45 -6.08 -11.21 4.16
N VAL A 46 -6.31 -11.84 2.99
CA VAL A 46 -5.98 -11.24 1.69
C VAL A 46 -6.77 -9.95 1.47
N GLU A 47 -8.06 -9.94 1.83
CA GLU A 47 -8.90 -8.74 1.74
C GLU A 47 -8.47 -7.66 2.74
N VAL A 48 -8.00 -8.03 3.94
CA VAL A 48 -7.42 -7.09 4.91
C VAL A 48 -6.17 -6.40 4.35
N LEU A 49 -5.25 -7.16 3.75
CA LEU A 49 -4.07 -6.60 3.07
C LEU A 49 -4.47 -5.67 1.93
N ARG A 50 -5.41 -6.12 1.09
CA ARG A 50 -5.92 -5.33 -0.03
C ARG A 50 -6.52 -4.01 0.47
N SER A 51 -7.34 -4.06 1.52
CA SER A 51 -8.01 -2.90 2.11
C SER A 51 -7.00 -1.89 2.70
N ALA A 52 -5.96 -2.37 3.38
CA ALA A 52 -4.92 -1.51 3.93
C ALA A 52 -4.17 -0.75 2.81
N LEU A 53 -3.82 -1.44 1.72
CA LEU A 53 -3.18 -0.84 0.55
C LEU A 53 -4.12 0.14 -0.16
N MET A 54 -5.40 -0.19 -0.28
CA MET A 54 -6.40 0.70 -0.86
C MET A 54 -6.60 1.98 -0.04
N THR A 55 -6.63 1.85 1.29
CA THR A 55 -6.71 2.98 2.22
C THR A 55 -5.49 3.90 2.12
N ALA A 56 -4.33 3.36 1.78
CA ALA A 56 -3.11 4.12 1.55
C ALA A 56 -3.04 4.82 0.17
N GLY A 57 -4.05 4.64 -0.68
CA GLY A 57 -4.13 5.26 -2.00
C GLY A 57 -3.66 4.36 -3.15
N VAL A 58 -3.70 3.03 -2.99
CA VAL A 58 -3.47 2.09 -4.11
C VAL A 58 -4.80 1.63 -4.69
N ALA A 59 -4.96 1.60 -6.01
CA ALA A 59 -6.03 0.85 -6.66
C ALA A 59 -5.49 -0.38 -7.39
N PHE A 60 -6.18 -1.49 -7.17
CA PHE A 60 -5.98 -2.73 -7.89
C PHE A 60 -6.89 -2.76 -9.11
N SER A 61 -6.35 -3.11 -10.28
CA SER A 61 -7.16 -3.31 -11.47
C SER A 61 -7.74 -4.74 -11.46
N GLU A 62 -9.05 -4.86 -11.69
CA GLU A 62 -9.75 -6.16 -11.70
C GLU A 62 -9.85 -6.76 -13.11
N ASP A 63 -9.40 -6.02 -14.13
CA ASP A 63 -9.53 -6.34 -15.57
C ASP A 63 -8.56 -7.44 -16.07
N GLY A 64 -8.17 -8.39 -15.21
CA GLY A 64 -7.23 -9.47 -15.54
C GLY A 64 -5.77 -9.03 -15.77
N SER A 65 -5.53 -7.72 -15.90
CA SER A 65 -4.19 -7.13 -15.90
C SER A 65 -3.65 -7.12 -14.47
N SER A 66 -2.43 -7.63 -14.23
CA SER A 66 -1.72 -7.53 -12.93
C SER A 66 -1.27 -6.09 -12.62
N GLY A 67 -2.11 -5.11 -12.93
CA GLY A 67 -1.86 -3.69 -12.77
C GLY A 67 -2.22 -3.21 -11.37
N VAL A 68 -1.29 -2.46 -10.78
CA VAL A 68 -1.48 -1.69 -9.55
C VAL A 68 -1.15 -0.24 -9.89
N ARG A 69 -2.01 0.69 -9.46
CA ARG A 69 -1.84 2.12 -9.70
C ARG A 69 -1.96 2.88 -8.37
N LEU A 70 -1.20 3.95 -8.23
CA LEU A 70 -1.48 4.94 -7.18
C LEU A 70 -2.71 5.73 -7.61
N THR A 71 -3.77 5.65 -6.81
CA THR A 71 -4.86 6.60 -6.91
C THR A 71 -4.41 7.86 -6.21
N GLN A 72 -4.34 8.95 -6.96
CA GLN A 72 -4.15 10.29 -6.45
C GLN A 72 -5.41 10.71 -5.68
N THR A 73 -5.64 10.08 -4.53
CA THR A 73 -6.75 10.36 -3.62
C THR A 73 -6.27 10.46 -2.16
N GLY A 74 -4.95 10.43 -1.94
CA GLY A 74 -4.34 10.67 -0.63
C GLY A 74 -3.05 11.49 -0.65
N GLY A 75 -2.74 12.18 -1.75
CA GLY A 75 -1.50 12.95 -1.85
C GLY A 75 -1.31 13.66 -3.19
N GLU A 76 -2.15 14.65 -3.49
CA GLU A 76 -1.63 15.83 -4.19
C GLU A 76 -1.88 17.03 -3.29
N GLY A 77 -0.78 17.49 -2.74
CA GLY A 77 -0.72 18.45 -1.66
C GLY A 77 0.72 18.61 -1.19
N THR A 78 1.68 18.57 -2.12
CA THR A 78 2.76 19.53 -2.05
C THR A 78 2.11 20.92 -2.05
N ARG A 79 1.69 21.41 -0.89
CA ARG A 79 1.82 22.83 -0.60
C ARG A 79 3.32 23.06 -0.37
N LEU A 80 4.05 23.09 -1.48
CA LEU A 80 5.01 24.16 -1.71
C LEU A 80 4.18 25.44 -1.76
N ASP A 81 3.75 25.92 -0.60
CA ASP A 81 3.27 27.28 -0.46
C ASP A 81 4.38 28.00 0.30
N ALA A 82 5.29 28.55 -0.50
CA ALA A 82 6.00 29.74 -0.09
C ALA A 82 4.95 30.82 0.21
N LEU A 83 4.50 30.92 1.46
CA LEU A 83 4.00 32.17 2.01
C LEU A 83 5.03 32.67 3.02
N THR A 84 5.94 33.44 2.42
CA THR A 84 6.64 34.61 2.95
C THR A 84 7.52 34.40 4.19
N THR A 85 8.82 34.57 3.95
CA THR A 85 9.68 35.48 4.73
C THR A 85 8.87 36.47 5.57
N GLU A 86 8.92 36.35 6.89
CA GLU A 86 8.97 37.43 7.93
C GLU A 86 9.38 36.70 9.24
N ASN A 87 10.67 36.53 9.54
CA ASN A 87 11.55 37.48 10.24
C ASN A 87 11.00 37.97 11.59
N ASP A 88 11.53 37.37 12.66
CA ASP A 88 12.04 38.00 13.90
C ASP A 88 11.33 39.24 14.46
N ARG A 89 10.63 39.07 15.58
CA ARG A 89 10.72 40.00 16.72
C ARG A 89 10.27 39.37 18.04
#